data_AF-A0A8J4SMZ2-F1
#
_entry.id   AF-A0A8J4SMZ2-F1
#
_cell.length_a   1.000
_cell.length_b   1.000
_cell.length_c   1.000
_cell.angle_alpha   90.00
_cell.angle_beta   90.00
_cell.angle_gamma   90.00
#
_symmetry.space_group_name_H-M   'P 1'
#
loop_
_entity.id
_entity.type
_entity.pdbx_description
1 polymer ?
#
loop_
_entity_poly.entity_id
_entity_poly.type
_entity_poly.pdbx_seq_one_letter_code
_entity_poly.pdbx_strand_id
1 'polypeptide(L)'
;MAPPTFGNLGEDAKNLLTKHYYFGVFNVKCSSATGDFNIVSNVNQNFKAKKLASDFEAKLKLPSYGATLSQKFTSDSLMNCDLTIEDKLLKNLKQTFSYSRKAFD
;
A
#
# COMPACT_ATOMS: atom_id res chain seq x y z
N MET A 1 14.42 -2.40 21.59
CA MET A 1 13.38 -1.58 20.91
C MET A 1 14.12 -0.51 20.14
N ALA A 2 14.18 -0.65 18.81
CA ALA A 2 14.81 0.36 17.97
C ALA A 2 13.93 1.62 17.94
N PRO A 3 14.53 2.83 17.89
CA PRO A 3 13.75 4.04 17.77
C PRO A 3 12.92 4.01 16.47
N PRO A 4 11.67 4.51 16.50
CA PRO A 4 10.86 4.63 15.30
C PRO A 4 11.58 5.53 14.29
N THR A 5 11.44 5.19 13.01
CA THR A 5 11.91 6.05 11.93
C THR A 5 11.19 7.38 11.96
N PHE A 6 11.86 8.45 11.53
CA PHE A 6 11.32 9.82 11.59
C PHE A 6 9.92 9.94 10.93
N GLY A 7 9.67 9.19 9.86
CA GLY A 7 8.37 9.16 9.17
C GLY A 7 7.23 8.52 9.96
N ASN A 8 7.53 7.70 10.97
CA ASN A 8 6.53 6.98 11.77
C ASN A 8 6.23 7.72 13.09
N LEU A 9 6.84 8.89 13.32
CA LEU A 9 6.52 9.72 14.48
C LEU A 9 5.08 10.22 14.37
N GLY A 10 4.24 9.85 15.34
CA GLY A 10 2.83 10.22 15.38
C GLY A 10 1.91 9.41 14.47
N GLU A 11 2.42 8.33 13.84
CA GLU A 11 1.61 7.44 13.01
C GLU A 11 0.44 6.84 13.80
N ASP A 12 0.68 6.41 15.05
CA ASP A 12 -0.35 5.85 15.93
C ASP A 12 -1.48 6.84 16.21
N ALA A 13 -1.13 8.10 16.51
CA ALA A 13 -2.12 9.15 16.76
C ALA A 13 -2.95 9.46 15.51
N LYS A 14 -2.30 9.54 14.34
CA LYS A 14 -2.97 9.73 13.05
C LYS A 14 -3.88 8.56 12.71
N ASN A 15 -3.44 7.34 12.98
CA ASN A 15 -4.21 6.12 12.73
C ASN A 15 -5.49 6.10 13.57
N LEU A 16 -5.45 6.53 14.84
CA LEU A 16 -6.66 6.63 15.67
C LEU A 16 -7.72 7.57 15.08
N LEU A 17 -7.29 8.66 14.44
CA LEU A 17 -8.21 9.68 13.90
C LEU A 17 -8.70 9.38 12.49
N THR A 18 -7.91 8.69 11.67
CA THR A 18 -8.17 8.56 10.23
C THR A 18 -8.60 7.15 9.80
N LYS A 19 -8.33 6.12 10.59
CA LYS A 19 -8.56 4.74 10.17
C LYS A 19 -10.06 4.42 10.22
N HIS A 20 -10.62 3.99 9.10
CA HIS A 20 -12.04 3.62 8.91
C HIS A 20 -13.07 4.77 8.98
N TYR A 21 -12.64 6.03 9.10
CA TYR A 21 -13.53 7.18 9.05
C TYR A 21 -13.72 7.68 7.61
N TYR A 22 -14.79 7.24 6.96
CA TYR A 22 -15.14 7.64 5.59
C TYR A 22 -16.38 8.56 5.57
N PHE A 23 -16.17 9.86 5.77
CA PHE A 23 -17.27 10.83 5.70
C PHE A 23 -17.68 11.10 4.25
N GLY A 24 -18.91 10.74 3.89
CA GLY A 24 -19.48 11.05 2.57
C GLY A 24 -18.92 10.23 1.39
N VAL A 25 -18.15 9.19 1.69
CA VAL A 25 -17.56 8.26 0.70
C VAL A 25 -17.94 6.84 1.09
N PHE A 26 -18.50 6.09 0.14
CA PHE A 26 -18.67 4.65 0.30
C PHE A 26 -17.37 3.97 -0.05
N ASN A 27 -16.73 3.29 0.92
CA ASN A 27 -15.49 2.56 0.71
C ASN A 27 -15.75 1.06 0.84
N VAL A 28 -15.54 0.32 -0.25
CA VAL A 28 -15.54 -1.14 -0.25
C VAL A 28 -14.11 -1.61 -0.34
N LYS A 29 -13.66 -2.36 0.67
CA LYS A 29 -12.34 -2.98 0.67
C LYS A 29 -12.50 -4.49 0.67
N CYS A 30 -11.99 -5.15 -0.36
CA CYS A 30 -11.87 -6.59 -0.41
C CYS A 30 -10.40 -6.95 -0.25
N SER A 31 -10.07 -7.71 0.78
CA SER A 31 -8.74 -8.25 0.99
C SER A 31 -8.79 -9.76 0.89
N SER A 32 -8.02 -10.31 -0.04
CA SER A 32 -7.79 -11.74 -0.17
C SER A 32 -6.33 -12.04 0.10
N ALA A 33 -6.07 -12.97 1.00
CA ALA A 33 -4.74 -13.48 1.28
C ALA A 33 -4.69 -14.94 0.86
N THR A 34 -3.74 -15.29 -0.01
CA THR A 34 -3.47 -16.66 -0.44
C THR A 34 -2.00 -16.93 -0.18
N GLY A 35 -1.70 -17.47 1.01
CA GLY A 35 -0.33 -17.71 1.46
C GLY A 35 0.48 -16.40 1.52
N ASP A 36 1.57 -16.37 0.76
CA ASP A 36 2.48 -15.22 0.69
C ASP A 36 2.01 -14.11 -0.27
N PHE A 37 0.91 -14.34 -1.00
CA PHE A 37 0.31 -13.37 -1.89
C PHE A 37 -0.91 -12.70 -1.23
N ASN A 38 -0.90 -11.37 -1.18
CA ASN A 38 -1.97 -10.57 -0.63
C ASN A 38 -2.49 -9.63 -1.70
N ILE A 39 -3.78 -9.72 -2.00
CA ILE A 39 -4.46 -8.82 -2.93
C ILE A 39 -5.45 -8.00 -2.13
N VAL A 40 -5.38 -6.68 -2.29
CA VAL A 40 -6.31 -5.74 -1.70
C VAL A 40 -6.90 -4.92 -2.83
N SER A 41 -8.18 -5.11 -3.11
CA SER A 41 -8.93 -4.21 -3.98
C SER A 41 -9.73 -3.24 -3.11
N ASN A 42 -9.67 -1.96 -3.48
CA ASN A 42 -10.43 -0.89 -2.86
C ASN A 42 -11.26 -0.17 -3.93
N VAL A 43 -12.52 0.07 -3.63
CA VAL A 43 -13.40 0.87 -4.49
C VAL A 43 -14.01 1.93 -3.60
N ASN A 44 -13.75 3.19 -3.95
CA ASN A 44 -14.27 4.35 -3.23
C ASN A 44 -15.19 5.17 -4.13
N GLN A 45 -16.45 5.30 -3.71
CA GLN A 45 -17.46 6.11 -4.38
C GLN A 45 -17.74 7.35 -3.56
N ASN A 46 -17.40 8.52 -4.09
CA ASN A 46 -17.72 9.80 -3.47
C ASN A 46 -19.06 10.32 -4.00
N PHE A 47 -20.08 10.38 -3.13
CA PHE A 47 -21.44 10.79 -3.53
C PHE A 47 -21.54 12.27 -3.90
N LYS A 48 -20.72 13.15 -3.30
CA LYS A 48 -20.76 14.59 -3.60
C LYS A 48 -20.12 14.92 -4.94
N ALA A 49 -19.03 14.22 -5.29
CA ALA A 49 -18.30 14.46 -6.53
C ALA A 49 -18.79 13.61 -7.71
N LYS A 50 -19.67 12.62 -7.47
CA LYS A 50 -20.06 11.57 -8.44
C LYS A 50 -18.86 10.89 -9.10
N LYS A 51 -17.73 10.81 -8.39
CA LYS A 51 -16.50 10.16 -8.87
C LYS A 51 -16.36 8.80 -8.20
N LEU A 52 -16.12 7.80 -9.04
CA LEU A 52 -15.74 6.45 -8.64
C LEU A 52 -14.23 6.33 -8.85
N ALA A 53 -13.50 6.08 -7.77
CA ALA A 53 -12.11 5.69 -7.85
C ALA A 53 -12.00 4.22 -7.41
N SER A 54 -11.06 3.51 -8.00
CA SER A 54 -10.68 2.18 -7.57
C SER A 54 -9.17 2.06 -7.51
N ASP A 55 -8.71 1.35 -6.50
CA ASP A 55 -7.32 1.01 -6.28
C ASP A 55 -7.21 -0.52 -6.20
N PHE A 56 -6.19 -1.06 -6.85
CA PHE A 56 -5.86 -2.46 -6.81
C PHE A 56 -4.41 -2.62 -6.35
N GLU A 57 -4.21 -3.21 -5.17
CA GLU A 57 -2.89 -3.43 -4.58
C GLU A 57 -2.61 -4.94 -4.49
N ALA A 58 -1.55 -5.39 -5.15
CA ALA A 58 -1.04 -6.76 -5.10
C ALA A 58 0.31 -6.76 -4.39
N LYS A 59 0.39 -7.44 -3.25
CA LYS A 59 1.58 -7.61 -2.43
C LYS A 59 2.02 -9.06 -2.45
N LEU A 60 3.15 -9.33 -3.08
CA LEU A 60 3.81 -10.63 -3.06
C LEU A 60 4.97 -10.59 -2.06
N LYS A 61 4.87 -11.39 -1.01
CA LYS A 61 5.98 -11.64 -0.09
C LYS A 61 6.80 -12.81 -0.62
N LEU A 62 8.11 -12.66 -0.66
CA LEU A 62 9.06 -13.70 -1.01
C LEU A 62 9.94 -13.94 0.21
N PRO A 63 9.43 -14.68 1.21
CA PRO A 63 10.10 -14.85 2.50
C PRO A 63 11.50 -15.47 2.36
N SER A 64 11.70 -16.36 1.38
CA SER A 64 13.02 -16.97 1.09
C SER A 64 14.09 -15.97 0.66
N TYR A 65 13.69 -14.79 0.16
CA TYR A 65 14.61 -13.75 -0.31
C TYR A 65 14.58 -12.48 0.54
N GLY A 66 13.79 -12.44 1.63
CA GLY A 66 13.57 -11.21 2.42
C GLY A 66 12.97 -10.07 1.60
N ALA A 67 12.36 -10.39 0.45
CA ALA A 67 11.87 -9.41 -0.52
C ALA A 67 10.34 -9.34 -0.48
N THR A 68 9.80 -8.14 -0.58
CA THR A 68 8.37 -7.88 -0.75
C THR A 68 8.18 -7.02 -1.98
N LEU A 69 7.47 -7.55 -2.97
CA LEU A 69 7.03 -6.81 -4.15
C LEU A 69 5.61 -6.31 -3.90
N SER A 70 5.38 -5.01 -4.01
CA SER A 70 4.07 -4.38 -3.90
C SER A 70 3.77 -3.64 -5.18
N GLN A 71 2.71 -4.01 -5.87
CA GLN A 71 2.22 -3.33 -7.06
C GLN A 71 0.87 -2.72 -6.75
N LYS A 72 0.76 -1.40 -6.91
CA LYS A 72 -0.48 -0.65 -6.73
C LYS A 72 -0.88 -0.02 -8.06
N PHE A 73 -2.08 -0.32 -8.50
CA PHE A 73 -2.72 0.24 -9.67
C PHE A 73 -3.91 1.10 -9.22
N THR A 74 -4.02 2.30 -9.78
CA THR A 74 -5.12 3.22 -9.48
C THR A 74 -5.92 3.49 -10.76
N SER A 75 -7.23 3.74 -10.63
CA SER A 75 -8.13 4.08 -11.75
C SER A 75 -7.68 5.25 -12.62
N ASP A 76 -6.87 6.17 -12.10
CA ASP A 76 -6.27 7.29 -12.85
C ASP A 76 -5.03 6.84 -13.66
N SER A 77 -4.98 5.56 -14.06
CA SER A 77 -3.91 4.95 -14.85
C SER A 77 -2.51 5.08 -14.24
N LEU A 78 -2.40 5.24 -12.91
CA LEU A 78 -1.13 5.26 -12.20
C LEU A 78 -0.77 3.86 -11.74
N MET A 79 0.45 3.44 -12.06
CA MET A 79 1.03 2.18 -11.60
C MET A 79 2.26 2.47 -10.74
N ASN A 80 2.20 2.04 -9.50
CA ASN A 80 3.29 2.13 -8.54
C ASN A 80 3.79 0.72 -8.23
N CYS A 81 5.09 0.49 -8.40
CA CYS A 81 5.78 -0.74 -8.07
C CYS A 81 6.82 -0.43 -7.00
N ASP A 82 6.63 -0.98 -5.82
CA ASP A 82 7.59 -0.92 -4.72
C ASP A 82 8.23 -2.30 -4.53
N LEU A 83 9.56 -2.36 -4.64
CA LEU A 83 10.35 -3.54 -4.30
C LEU A 83 11.12 -3.26 -3.01
N THR A 84 10.72 -3.92 -1.93
CA THR A 84 11.40 -3.84 -0.64
C THR A 84 12.26 -5.08 -0.43
N ILE A 85 13.53 -4.92 -0.06
CA ILE A 85 14.45 -5.99 0.30
C ILE A 85 14.93 -5.71 1.72
N GLU A 86 14.71 -6.66 2.62
CA GLU A 86 15.11 -6.61 4.02
C GLU A 86 16.22 -7.66 4.29
N ASP A 87 17.21 -7.27 5.09
CA ASP A 87 18.19 -8.16 5.76
C ASP A 87 19.21 -8.93 4.89
N LYS A 88 19.38 -8.63 3.60
CA LYS A 88 20.34 -9.35 2.74
C LYS A 88 21.78 -8.82 2.70
N LEU A 89 22.00 -7.53 2.89
CA LEU A 89 23.35 -6.93 2.80
C LEU A 89 23.95 -6.68 4.18
N LEU A 90 23.15 -6.20 5.13
CA LEU A 90 23.51 -5.95 6.52
C LEU A 90 22.27 -6.20 7.39
N LYS A 91 22.47 -6.71 8.61
CA LYS A 91 21.40 -6.99 9.57
C LYS A 91 20.70 -5.67 9.94
N ASN A 92 19.38 -5.59 9.77
CA ASN A 92 18.52 -4.40 9.89
C ASN A 92 18.57 -3.40 8.72
N LEU A 93 19.13 -3.77 7.56
CA LEU A 93 19.08 -2.91 6.39
C LEU A 93 17.81 -3.18 5.57
N LYS A 94 16.93 -2.18 5.51
CA LYS A 94 15.73 -2.17 4.67
C LYS A 94 15.95 -1.23 3.48
N GLN A 95 16.00 -1.79 2.28
CA GLN A 95 16.03 -1.02 1.03
C GLN A 95 14.67 -1.10 0.37
N THR A 96 14.10 0.06 0.03
CA THR A 96 12.86 0.14 -0.73
C THR A 96 13.13 0.89 -2.03
N PHE A 97 12.93 0.20 -3.15
CA PHE A 97 12.96 0.78 -4.48
C PHE A 97 11.53 1.08 -4.89
N SER A 98 11.23 2.36 -5.08
CA SER A 98 9.92 2.82 -5.53
C SER A 98 10.00 3.27 -6.98
N TYR A 99 9.20 2.65 -7.83
CA TYR A 99 9.01 3.04 -9.22
C TYR A 99 7.54 3.41 -9.43
N SER A 100 7.26 4.66 -9.79
CA SER A 100 5.92 5.13 -10.11
C SER A 100 5.89 5.64 -11.54
N ARG A 101 4.91 5.17 -12.32
CA ARG A 101 4.72 5.56 -13.71
C ARG A 101 3.24 5.74 -14.00
N LYS A 102 2.91 6.72 -14.84
CA LYS A 102 1.63 6.74 -15.56
C LYS A 102 1.66 5.63 -16.61
N ALA A 103 0.74 4.68 -16.50
CA ALA A 103 0.65 3.52 -17.36
C ALA A 103 0.08 3.85 -18.75
N PHE A 104 -0.72 4.91 -18.88
CA PHE A 104 -1.29 5.37 -20.15
C PHE A 104 -1.18 6.91 -20.26
N ASP A 105 -0.71 7.38 -21.42
CA ASP A 105 -0.80 8.77 -21.92
C ASP A 105 -2.03 8.87 -22.82
#